data_AF-A0A7W2E912-F1
#
_entry.id   AF-A0A7W2E912-F1
#
_cell.length_a   1.000
_cell.length_b   1.000
_cell.length_c   1.000
_cell.angle_alpha   90.00
_cell.angle_beta   90.00
_cell.angle_gamma   90.00
#
_symmetry.space_group_name_H-M   'P 1'
#
loop_
_entity.id
_entity.type
_entity.pdbx_description
1 polymer ?
#
loop_
_entity_poly.entity_id
_entity_poly.type
_entity_poly.pdbx_seq_one_letter_code
_entity_poly.pdbx_strand_id
1 'polypeptide(L)'
;MKVSRALAPLACALFLASCSTAGETVVVTATEWVDPDSGEVVTTEIGAPSAPEGDTAENDGAADWPAEYAKVLDDPASYNFNVPSPGRDEVDHVPDGEYFYALVEANGGGAPELLLSSMSSDEHSNHFARVLVFSTDGGSLETSSNSLIYGAAGAGGSRAGVEASQLGRGLFQAHWVSGTGDGSTVWHDVDGATLSSPTEPEEMNVQYPHPGHLAIDWQPTQDRAALDAGELTVSMPEVRGPAPVDEPDVVVEGTVVAKTGAELIDSMPNGEDPASEYLLLQLDAPREFTDHHHAGSVYSRDAEYVSLGRREISARGNERLDGLEWEQLQGERVRLTVAPEHVHFPTDTSMPTGALRVSQYKSAEIL
;
A
#
# COMPACT_ATOMS: atom_id res chain seq x y z
N MET A 1 -2.21 -7.59 57.86
CA MET A 1 -1.00 -8.44 57.96
C MET A 1 -0.63 -8.83 56.54
N LYS A 2 0.32 -8.15 55.88
CA LYS A 2 1.77 -8.46 55.84
C LYS A 2 1.97 -9.98 55.71
N VAL A 3 2.55 -10.48 54.62
CA VAL A 3 3.99 -10.34 54.36
C VAL A 3 4.29 -10.09 52.87
N SER A 4 5.00 -9.00 52.59
CA SER A 4 5.77 -8.77 51.37
C SER A 4 6.92 -9.79 51.32
N ARG A 5 7.07 -10.52 50.21
CA ARG A 5 8.34 -11.21 49.91
C ARG A 5 9.06 -10.46 48.81
N ALA A 6 10.08 -9.73 49.24
CA ALA A 6 11.12 -9.19 48.39
C ALA A 6 11.85 -10.35 47.71
N LEU A 7 12.03 -10.28 46.40
CA LEU A 7 13.02 -11.12 45.72
C LEU A 7 14.36 -10.38 45.77
N ALA A 8 15.31 -10.98 46.47
CA ALA A 8 16.72 -10.65 46.38
C ALA A 8 17.33 -11.53 45.28
N PRO A 9 18.08 -10.98 44.30
CA PRO A 9 18.87 -11.81 43.41
C PRO A 9 20.03 -12.41 44.22
N LEU A 10 20.03 -13.74 44.38
CA LEU A 10 21.14 -14.48 44.96
C LEU A 10 22.22 -14.62 43.89
N ALA A 11 23.31 -13.88 44.04
CA ALA A 11 24.52 -14.03 43.25
C ALA A 11 25.39 -15.17 43.81
N CYS A 12 25.82 -16.10 42.95
CA CYS A 12 27.04 -16.97 43.01
C CYS A 12 26.82 -18.18 42.07
N ALA A 13 27.76 -18.72 41.29
CA ALA A 13 29.21 -18.59 41.26
C ALA A 13 29.75 -18.75 39.81
N LEU A 14 30.75 -17.93 39.43
CA LEU A 14 31.49 -18.02 38.17
C LEU A 14 32.63 -19.03 38.31
N PHE A 15 32.66 -20.08 37.47
CA PHE A 15 33.86 -20.90 37.30
C PHE A 15 34.79 -20.23 36.27
N LEU A 16 35.89 -19.65 36.74
CA LEU A 16 36.97 -19.12 35.88
C LEU A 16 38.00 -20.22 35.63
N ALA A 17 38.08 -20.69 34.38
CA ALA A 17 39.25 -21.39 33.86
C ALA A 17 40.10 -20.39 33.07
N SER A 18 41.39 -20.29 33.41
CA SER A 18 42.33 -19.27 32.95
C SER A 18 43.45 -19.87 32.11
N CYS A 19 43.73 -19.24 30.95
CA CYS A 19 45.01 -19.03 30.21
C CYS A 19 44.71 -19.09 28.69
N SER A 20 44.99 -18.11 27.81
CA SER A 20 45.77 -16.86 27.85
C SER A 20 45.44 -15.96 26.63
N THR A 21 45.25 -14.66 26.86
CA THR A 21 45.46 -13.50 25.95
C THR A 21 44.88 -13.50 24.53
N ALA A 22 43.68 -12.95 24.36
CA ALA A 22 43.38 -11.68 23.65
C ALA A 22 41.85 -11.43 23.64
N GLY A 23 41.40 -10.31 24.22
CA GLY A 23 40.05 -9.72 24.15
C GLY A 23 38.87 -10.70 24.01
N GLU A 24 38.43 -11.30 25.12
CA GLU A 24 37.41 -12.36 25.09
C GLU A 24 36.03 -11.81 25.48
N THR A 25 35.08 -11.90 24.55
CA THR A 25 33.65 -11.71 24.79
C THR A 25 33.16 -12.87 25.65
N VAL A 26 32.54 -12.60 26.80
CA VAL A 26 31.92 -13.64 27.63
C VAL A 26 30.67 -14.14 26.90
N VAL A 27 30.76 -15.33 26.30
CA VAL A 27 29.61 -16.01 25.69
C VAL A 27 28.94 -16.85 26.78
N VAL A 28 27.72 -16.46 27.16
CA VAL A 28 26.86 -17.30 28.01
C VAL A 28 26.27 -18.38 27.10
N THR A 29 26.76 -19.61 27.20
CA THR A 29 26.31 -20.73 26.35
C THR A 29 25.11 -21.47 26.92
N ALA A 30 24.79 -21.28 28.20
CA ALA A 30 23.57 -21.80 28.80
C ALA A 30 23.18 -20.97 30.02
N THR A 31 21.88 -20.90 30.31
CA THR A 31 21.36 -20.31 31.54
C THR A 31 20.47 -21.33 32.24
N GLU A 32 20.75 -21.60 33.51
CA GLU A 32 19.95 -22.48 34.35
C GLU A 32 19.12 -21.66 35.33
N TRP A 33 17.81 -21.92 35.37
CA TRP A 33 16.90 -21.31 36.34
C TRP A 33 15.96 -22.36 36.92
N VAL A 34 15.58 -22.15 38.18
CA VAL A 34 14.67 -23.05 38.89
C VAL A 34 13.25 -22.55 38.74
N ASP A 35 12.37 -23.38 38.20
CA ASP A 35 10.96 -23.07 38.06
C ASP A 35 10.32 -22.93 39.46
N PRO A 36 9.68 -21.79 39.77
CA PRO A 36 9.21 -21.49 41.12
C PRO A 36 7.94 -22.27 41.52
N ASP A 37 7.22 -22.85 40.56
CA ASP A 37 5.95 -23.57 40.80
C ASP A 37 6.15 -25.08 40.93
N SER A 38 7.18 -25.63 40.26
CA SER A 38 7.49 -27.05 40.22
C SER A 38 8.80 -27.45 40.91
N GLY A 39 9.73 -26.50 41.08
CA GLY A 39 11.06 -26.74 41.65
C GLY A 39 12.04 -27.45 40.70
N GLU A 40 11.67 -27.59 39.43
CA GLU A 40 12.51 -28.22 38.40
C GLU A 40 13.61 -27.27 37.92
N VAL A 41 14.81 -27.79 37.66
CA VAL A 41 15.91 -27.01 37.09
C VAL A 41 15.77 -27.05 35.57
N VAL A 42 15.52 -25.90 34.96
CA VAL A 42 15.42 -25.76 33.51
C VAL A 42 16.73 -25.19 32.99
N THR A 43 17.38 -25.92 32.09
CA THR A 43 18.60 -25.52 31.40
C THR A 43 18.27 -25.09 29.99
N THR A 44 18.48 -23.81 29.65
CA THR A 44 18.34 -23.30 28.28
C THR A 44 19.74 -23.14 27.68
N GLU A 45 20.10 -23.95 26.69
CA GLU A 45 21.32 -23.75 25.90
C GLU A 45 21.11 -22.61 24.90
N ILE A 46 21.99 -21.60 24.95
CA ILE A 46 22.02 -20.49 24.00
C ILE A 46 22.93 -20.92 22.86
N GLY A 47 22.33 -21.39 21.76
CA GLY A 47 23.03 -21.74 20.53
C GLY A 47 23.77 -20.53 19.95
N ALA A 48 24.94 -20.79 19.35
CA ALA A 48 25.72 -19.81 18.59
C ALA A 48 24.84 -19.18 17.47
N PRO A 49 25.09 -17.91 17.07
CA PRO A 49 24.28 -17.25 16.05
C PRO A 49 24.41 -18.00 14.72
N SER A 50 23.31 -18.62 14.28
CA SER A 50 23.19 -19.15 12.94
C SER A 50 23.17 -17.98 11.94
N ALA A 51 23.95 -18.11 10.87
CA ALA A 51 23.84 -17.30 9.67
C ALA A 51 22.41 -17.41 9.10
N PRO A 52 21.92 -16.45 8.30
CA PRO A 52 20.53 -16.45 7.83
C PRO A 52 20.32 -17.68 6.94
N GLU A 53 19.73 -18.73 7.50
CA GLU A 53 19.13 -19.81 6.75
C GLU A 53 17.83 -19.23 6.19
N GLY A 54 17.75 -19.19 4.86
CA GLY A 54 16.55 -18.76 4.17
C GLY A 54 15.40 -19.65 4.59
N ASP A 55 14.31 -19.01 5.04
CA ASP A 55 13.01 -19.63 5.16
C ASP A 55 12.56 -20.07 3.76
N THR A 56 12.99 -21.27 3.36
CA THR A 56 12.27 -22.07 2.37
C THR A 56 11.20 -22.80 3.15
N ALA A 57 10.12 -22.08 3.48
CA ALA A 57 8.84 -22.74 3.64
C ALA A 57 8.54 -23.40 2.29
N GLU A 58 8.61 -24.72 2.24
CA GLU A 58 8.08 -25.50 1.12
C GLU A 58 6.59 -25.17 1.00
N ASN A 59 6.28 -24.25 0.08
CA ASN A 59 4.92 -23.93 -0.33
C ASN A 59 4.46 -25.03 -1.28
N ASP A 60 4.11 -26.19 -0.72
CA ASP A 60 3.72 -27.42 -1.43
C ASP A 60 2.33 -27.32 -2.12
N GLY A 61 1.93 -26.10 -2.47
CA GLY A 61 0.70 -25.72 -3.15
C GLY A 61 0.72 -24.34 -3.82
N ALA A 62 1.87 -23.65 -3.88
CA ALA A 62 2.01 -22.46 -4.71
C ALA A 62 1.74 -22.84 -6.16
N ALA A 63 0.75 -22.21 -6.80
CA ALA A 63 0.64 -22.25 -8.25
C ALA A 63 2.00 -21.81 -8.83
N ASP A 64 2.51 -22.55 -9.83
CA ASP A 64 3.67 -22.13 -10.63
C ASP A 64 3.24 -21.00 -11.57
N TRP A 65 2.82 -19.89 -10.98
CA TRP A 65 2.34 -18.71 -11.66
C TRP A 65 3.37 -18.17 -12.67
N PRO A 66 4.71 -18.23 -12.43
CA PRO A 66 5.66 -17.78 -13.43
C PRO A 66 5.55 -18.60 -14.72
N ALA A 67 5.37 -19.91 -14.63
CA ALA A 67 5.23 -20.77 -15.80
C ALA A 67 3.89 -20.55 -16.54
N GLU A 68 2.79 -20.30 -15.82
CA GLU A 68 1.50 -19.99 -16.46
C GLU A 68 1.53 -18.62 -17.16
N TYR A 69 2.10 -17.60 -16.51
CA TYR A 69 2.26 -16.28 -17.11
C TYR A 69 3.25 -16.30 -18.27
N ALA A 70 4.31 -17.12 -18.23
CA ALA A 70 5.21 -17.27 -19.38
C ALA A 70 4.43 -17.71 -20.64
N LYS A 71 3.45 -18.62 -20.51
CA LYS A 71 2.59 -19.03 -21.64
C LYS A 71 1.73 -17.90 -22.16
N VAL A 72 1.18 -17.07 -21.26
CA VAL A 72 0.42 -15.86 -21.64
C VAL A 72 1.27 -14.96 -22.51
N LEU A 73 2.50 -14.73 -22.09
CA LEU A 73 3.39 -13.80 -22.73
C LEU A 73 4.13 -14.37 -23.95
N ASP A 74 4.09 -15.69 -24.18
CA ASP A 74 4.62 -16.33 -25.39
C ASP A 74 3.66 -16.19 -26.59
N ASP A 75 2.35 -16.06 -26.34
CA ASP A 75 1.31 -15.82 -27.35
C ASP A 75 0.29 -14.78 -26.89
N PRO A 76 0.70 -13.52 -26.64
CA PRO A 76 -0.18 -12.49 -26.10
C PRO A 76 -1.30 -12.10 -27.08
N ALA A 77 -1.11 -12.34 -28.38
CA ALA A 77 -2.11 -12.07 -29.41
C ALA A 77 -3.29 -13.06 -29.40
N SER A 78 -3.18 -14.18 -28.67
CA SER A 78 -4.26 -15.16 -28.54
C SER A 78 -5.43 -14.67 -27.66
N TYR A 79 -5.21 -13.64 -26.84
CA TYR A 79 -6.19 -13.12 -25.90
C TYR A 79 -7.08 -12.04 -26.53
N ASN A 80 -8.35 -12.02 -26.13
CA ASN A 80 -9.31 -11.03 -26.61
C ASN A 80 -9.27 -9.76 -25.74
N PHE A 81 -8.62 -8.71 -26.24
CA PHE A 81 -8.61 -7.39 -25.60
C PHE A 81 -9.89 -6.57 -25.86
N ASN A 82 -10.71 -6.97 -26.83
CA ASN A 82 -11.97 -6.29 -27.15
C ASN A 82 -13.10 -6.74 -26.21
N VAL A 83 -12.88 -6.50 -24.91
CA VAL A 83 -13.82 -6.74 -23.81
C VAL A 83 -14.27 -5.41 -23.19
N PRO A 84 -15.38 -5.35 -22.43
CA PRO A 84 -15.85 -4.08 -21.88
C PRO A 84 -14.88 -3.48 -20.86
N SER A 85 -14.75 -2.15 -20.83
CA SER A 85 -14.04 -1.44 -19.76
C SER A 85 -15.03 -1.02 -18.66
N PRO A 86 -14.74 -1.26 -17.38
CA PRO A 86 -15.50 -0.64 -16.31
C PRO A 86 -15.18 0.87 -16.29
N GLY A 87 -16.18 1.72 -16.08
CA GLY A 87 -15.96 3.09 -15.60
C GLY A 87 -16.14 4.28 -16.54
N ARG A 88 -15.93 4.21 -17.87
CA ARG A 88 -16.35 5.22 -18.90
C ARG A 88 -15.77 4.92 -20.30
N ASP A 89 -16.29 5.63 -21.30
CA ASP A 89 -16.02 5.65 -22.75
C ASP A 89 -15.20 4.50 -23.33
N GLU A 90 -15.87 3.66 -24.13
CA GLU A 90 -15.20 2.68 -24.99
C GLU A 90 -14.18 3.40 -25.89
N VAL A 91 -12.91 3.10 -25.68
CA VAL A 91 -11.86 3.46 -26.62
C VAL A 91 -11.83 2.39 -27.71
N ASP A 92 -11.96 2.84 -28.96
CA ASP A 92 -11.74 1.99 -30.13
C ASP A 92 -10.36 1.35 -30.03
N HIS A 93 -10.29 0.02 -30.15
CA HIS A 93 -9.05 -0.73 -29.98
C HIS A 93 -8.76 -1.57 -31.21
N VAL A 94 -7.68 -1.21 -31.89
CA VAL A 94 -7.12 -1.96 -33.02
C VAL A 94 -5.68 -2.30 -32.66
N PRO A 95 -5.41 -3.53 -32.19
CA PRO A 95 -4.06 -3.92 -31.78
C PRO A 95 -3.03 -3.65 -32.88
N ASP A 96 -1.95 -2.95 -32.55
CA ASP A 96 -0.82 -2.72 -33.46
C ASP A 96 0.28 -3.78 -33.36
N GLY A 97 0.11 -4.73 -32.42
CA GLY A 97 1.02 -5.85 -32.19
C GLY A 97 2.09 -5.56 -31.14
N GLU A 98 2.10 -4.39 -30.52
CA GLU A 98 2.95 -4.10 -29.37
C GLU A 98 2.25 -4.52 -28.07
N TYR A 99 2.97 -5.31 -27.26
CA TYR A 99 2.48 -5.83 -25.99
C TYR A 99 3.50 -5.61 -24.89
N PHE A 100 3.01 -5.20 -23.73
CA PHE A 100 3.81 -5.04 -22.51
C PHE A 100 3.14 -5.76 -21.35
N TYR A 101 3.90 -6.08 -20.32
CA TYR A 101 3.37 -6.66 -19.11
C TYR A 101 3.86 -5.96 -17.86
N ALA A 102 3.18 -6.21 -16.75
CA ALA A 102 3.60 -5.86 -15.42
C ALA A 102 3.19 -6.95 -14.43
N LEU A 103 3.95 -7.09 -13.35
CA LEU A 103 3.61 -7.93 -12.20
C LEU A 103 3.21 -7.04 -11.03
N VAL A 104 2.01 -7.26 -10.50
CA VAL A 104 1.41 -6.44 -9.43
C VAL A 104 0.72 -7.36 -8.44
N GLU A 105 0.96 -7.19 -7.15
CA GLU A 105 0.12 -7.81 -6.12
C GLU A 105 -1.19 -6.99 -6.00
N ALA A 106 -2.30 -7.55 -6.50
CA ALA A 106 -3.56 -6.83 -6.65
C ALA A 106 -4.76 -7.57 -6.03
N ASN A 107 -4.66 -8.84 -5.65
CA ASN A 107 -5.77 -9.55 -5.00
C ASN A 107 -5.58 -9.81 -3.49
N GLY A 108 -4.41 -9.51 -2.93
CA GLY A 108 -4.07 -9.76 -1.52
C GLY A 108 -3.72 -11.22 -1.23
N GLY A 109 -3.49 -12.03 -2.26
CA GLY A 109 -3.19 -13.46 -2.18
C GLY A 109 -1.70 -13.77 -1.97
N GLY A 110 -0.84 -12.75 -2.10
CA GLY A 110 0.61 -12.87 -1.90
C GLY A 110 1.37 -13.44 -3.10
N ALA A 111 0.68 -13.69 -4.22
CA ALA A 111 1.28 -13.99 -5.50
C ALA A 111 0.81 -12.91 -6.50
N PRO A 112 1.72 -12.38 -7.33
CA PRO A 112 1.36 -11.27 -8.21
C PRO A 112 0.35 -11.70 -9.29
N GLU A 113 -0.53 -10.77 -9.63
CA GLU A 113 -1.28 -10.74 -10.88
C GLU A 113 -0.38 -10.28 -12.03
N LEU A 114 -0.62 -10.86 -13.20
CA LEU A 114 -0.03 -10.38 -14.45
C LEU A 114 -1.01 -9.41 -15.11
N LEU A 115 -0.54 -8.18 -15.31
CA LEU A 115 -1.19 -7.22 -16.19
C LEU A 115 -0.60 -7.34 -17.57
N LEU A 116 -1.42 -7.61 -18.58
CA LEU A 116 -0.99 -7.65 -19.98
C LEU A 116 -1.65 -6.50 -20.73
N SER A 117 -0.85 -5.62 -21.33
CA SER A 117 -1.33 -4.54 -22.18
C SER A 117 -1.17 -4.88 -23.66
N SER A 118 -2.19 -4.55 -24.45
CA SER A 118 -2.15 -4.54 -25.91
C SER A 118 -2.27 -3.10 -26.36
N MET A 119 -1.27 -2.59 -27.09
CA MET A 119 -1.29 -1.23 -27.63
C MET A 119 -2.15 -1.14 -28.89
N SER A 120 -2.75 0.02 -29.10
CA SER A 120 -3.47 0.42 -30.29
C SER A 120 -3.08 1.85 -30.63
N SER A 121 -2.87 2.08 -31.92
CA SER A 121 -2.56 3.39 -32.47
C SER A 121 -3.45 3.75 -33.65
N ASP A 122 -3.88 5.01 -33.74
CA ASP A 122 -4.75 5.50 -34.81
C ASP A 122 -4.14 6.64 -35.64
N GLU A 123 -4.83 7.03 -36.71
CA GLU A 123 -4.40 8.11 -37.60
C GLU A 123 -4.33 9.50 -36.92
N HIS A 124 -4.95 9.65 -35.75
CA HIS A 124 -4.95 10.86 -34.94
C HIS A 124 -3.82 10.87 -33.90
N SER A 125 -2.90 9.90 -33.97
CA SER A 125 -1.82 9.71 -32.98
C SER A 125 -2.34 9.47 -31.57
N ASN A 126 -3.52 8.86 -31.45
CA ASN A 126 -3.96 8.28 -30.20
C ASN A 126 -3.19 6.97 -29.98
N HIS A 127 -2.66 6.78 -28.78
CA HIS A 127 -1.90 5.62 -28.35
C HIS A 127 -2.53 5.12 -27.05
N PHE A 128 -3.54 4.27 -27.17
CA PHE A 128 -4.20 3.67 -26.01
C PHE A 128 -3.93 2.18 -25.99
N ALA A 129 -3.85 1.63 -24.79
CA ALA A 129 -3.78 0.21 -24.54
C ALA A 129 -5.02 -0.26 -23.81
N ARG A 130 -5.36 -1.51 -24.07
CA ARG A 130 -6.26 -2.27 -23.22
C ARG A 130 -5.46 -3.22 -22.36
N VAL A 131 -5.78 -3.27 -21.08
CA VAL A 131 -5.06 -4.06 -20.08
C VAL A 131 -5.97 -5.15 -19.55
N LEU A 132 -5.56 -6.40 -19.69
CA LEU A 132 -6.20 -7.56 -19.05
C LEU A 132 -5.44 -7.93 -17.77
N VAL A 133 -6.19 -8.44 -16.80
CA VAL A 133 -5.63 -8.97 -15.54
C VAL A 133 -5.69 -10.50 -15.61
N PHE A 134 -4.57 -11.12 -15.27
CA PHE A 134 -4.44 -12.55 -15.13
C PHE A 134 -4.06 -12.89 -13.70
N SER A 135 -4.69 -13.92 -13.16
CA SER A 135 -4.38 -14.46 -11.83
C SER A 135 -4.27 -15.97 -11.92
N THR A 136 -3.63 -16.60 -10.93
CA THR A 136 -3.59 -18.05 -10.80
C THR A 136 -4.20 -18.47 -9.48
N ASP A 137 -5.41 -19.01 -9.50
CA ASP A 137 -6.00 -19.66 -8.33
C ASP A 137 -5.84 -21.19 -8.45
N GLY A 138 -5.24 -21.81 -7.43
CA GLY A 138 -5.07 -23.27 -7.37
C GLY A 138 -4.35 -23.89 -8.59
N GLY A 139 -3.52 -23.12 -9.29
CA GLY A 139 -2.80 -23.55 -10.50
C GLY A 139 -3.56 -23.42 -11.82
N SER A 140 -4.76 -22.84 -11.82
CA SER A 140 -5.51 -22.52 -13.05
C SER A 140 -5.35 -21.05 -13.39
N LEU A 141 -4.95 -20.77 -14.63
CA LEU A 141 -4.88 -19.40 -15.15
C LEU A 141 -6.29 -18.86 -15.40
N GLU A 142 -6.59 -17.72 -14.78
CA GLU A 142 -7.79 -16.94 -15.02
C GLU A 142 -7.45 -15.64 -15.76
N THR A 143 -8.40 -15.12 -16.53
CA THR A 143 -8.27 -13.87 -17.28
C THR A 143 -9.51 -13.01 -17.08
N SER A 144 -9.31 -11.70 -17.01
CA SER A 144 -10.41 -10.77 -16.77
C SER A 144 -11.37 -10.71 -17.95
N SER A 145 -12.67 -10.66 -17.65
CA SER A 145 -13.72 -10.43 -18.66
C SER A 145 -13.88 -8.95 -19.03
N ASN A 146 -13.07 -8.10 -18.42
CA ASN A 146 -13.07 -6.66 -18.54
C ASN A 146 -11.63 -6.18 -18.70
N SER A 147 -11.44 -5.06 -19.39
CA SER A 147 -10.12 -4.46 -19.57
C SER A 147 -10.05 -3.09 -18.93
N LEU A 148 -8.90 -2.76 -18.34
CA LEU A 148 -8.57 -1.39 -17.98
C LEU A 148 -8.00 -0.64 -19.19
N ILE A 149 -7.96 0.69 -19.11
CA ILE A 149 -7.46 1.55 -20.18
C ILE A 149 -6.20 2.29 -19.70
N TYR A 150 -5.17 2.28 -20.54
CA TYR A 150 -3.90 2.98 -20.32
C TYR A 150 -3.54 3.76 -21.59
N GLY A 151 -2.86 4.90 -21.46
CA GLY A 151 -2.26 5.60 -22.60
C GLY A 151 -2.78 7.02 -22.81
N ALA A 152 -2.70 7.50 -24.05
CA ALA A 152 -2.72 8.91 -24.37
C ALA A 152 -3.32 9.17 -25.75
N ALA A 153 -4.31 10.06 -25.82
CA ALA A 153 -4.69 10.69 -27.08
C ALA A 153 -3.56 11.62 -27.60
N GLY A 154 -3.68 12.04 -28.86
CA GLY A 154 -2.78 13.02 -29.49
C GLY A 154 -2.72 14.39 -28.77
N ALA A 155 -2.19 15.41 -29.45
CA ALA A 155 -1.85 16.69 -28.82
C ALA A 155 -3.02 17.34 -28.04
N GLY A 156 -2.85 17.48 -26.72
CA GLY A 156 -3.82 18.13 -25.81
C GLY A 156 -5.04 17.28 -25.42
N GLY A 157 -5.04 15.97 -25.74
CA GLY A 157 -6.17 15.10 -25.52
C GLY A 157 -6.23 14.42 -24.14
N SER A 158 -7.17 13.47 -24.05
CA SER A 158 -7.38 12.56 -22.92
C SER A 158 -6.14 11.70 -22.65
N ARG A 159 -5.99 11.31 -21.38
CA ARG A 159 -4.97 10.43 -20.84
C ARG A 159 -5.66 9.42 -19.94
N ALA A 160 -5.16 8.20 -19.94
CA ALA A 160 -5.56 7.14 -19.03
C ALA A 160 -4.33 6.49 -18.40
N GLY A 161 -4.44 6.11 -17.14
CA GLY A 161 -3.38 5.48 -16.36
C GLY A 161 -3.92 4.29 -15.59
N VAL A 162 -3.06 3.31 -15.37
CA VAL A 162 -3.31 2.21 -14.44
C VAL A 162 -2.21 2.25 -13.41
N GLU A 163 -2.58 2.19 -12.14
CA GLU A 163 -1.68 2.23 -10.99
C GLU A 163 -2.02 1.08 -10.04
N ALA A 164 -1.03 0.65 -9.27
CA ALA A 164 -1.20 -0.39 -8.26
C ALA A 164 -1.39 0.24 -6.88
N SER A 165 -2.01 -0.50 -5.96
CA SER A 165 -2.09 -0.08 -4.56
C SER A 165 -0.87 -0.55 -3.76
N GLN A 166 -0.38 0.29 -2.86
CA GLN A 166 0.60 -0.12 -1.83
C GLN A 166 0.05 -1.17 -0.87
N LEU A 167 -1.27 -1.28 -0.74
CA LEU A 167 -1.92 -2.23 0.17
C LEU A 167 -1.81 -3.68 -0.30
N GLY A 168 -1.21 -3.93 -1.47
CA GLY A 168 -1.16 -5.28 -2.07
C GLY A 168 -2.53 -5.81 -2.46
N ARG A 169 -3.48 -4.92 -2.73
CA ARG A 169 -4.80 -5.26 -3.25
C ARG A 169 -5.35 -4.11 -4.07
N GLY A 170 -6.16 -4.40 -5.07
CA GLY A 170 -6.77 -3.46 -5.97
C GLY A 170 -5.83 -2.77 -6.95
N LEU A 171 -6.44 -2.18 -7.97
CA LEU A 171 -5.83 -1.36 -9.00
C LEU A 171 -6.57 -0.03 -9.10
N PHE A 172 -5.89 1.03 -9.48
CA PHE A 172 -6.53 2.30 -9.79
C PHE A 172 -6.54 2.53 -11.30
N GLN A 173 -7.67 3.00 -11.83
CA GLN A 173 -7.74 3.54 -13.19
C GLN A 173 -7.96 5.04 -13.15
N ALA A 174 -6.95 5.77 -13.60
CA ALA A 174 -6.93 7.22 -13.67
C ALA A 174 -7.28 7.72 -15.08
N HIS A 175 -8.02 8.82 -15.18
CA HIS A 175 -8.27 9.52 -16.44
C HIS A 175 -8.13 11.03 -16.26
N TRP A 176 -7.39 11.71 -17.13
CA TRP A 176 -7.16 13.16 -17.04
C TRP A 176 -6.97 13.83 -18.40
N VAL A 177 -6.96 15.15 -18.40
CA VAL A 177 -6.63 15.96 -19.59
C VAL A 177 -5.21 16.49 -19.47
N SER A 178 -4.38 16.26 -20.49
CA SER A 178 -2.95 16.61 -20.47
C SER A 178 -2.63 18.09 -20.21
N GLY A 179 -3.58 19.00 -20.46
CA GLY A 179 -3.38 20.45 -20.30
C GLY A 179 -3.66 20.99 -18.89
N THR A 180 -4.62 20.41 -18.18
CA THR A 180 -4.98 20.84 -16.81
C THR A 180 -4.39 19.92 -15.76
N GLY A 181 -4.24 18.64 -16.09
CA GLY A 181 -3.89 17.60 -15.13
C GLY A 181 -5.07 17.17 -14.26
N ASP A 182 -6.19 17.87 -14.33
CA ASP A 182 -7.42 17.53 -13.62
C ASP A 182 -8.07 16.30 -14.26
N GLY A 183 -8.56 15.42 -13.41
CA GLY A 183 -9.09 14.14 -13.80
C GLY A 183 -9.86 13.45 -12.69
N SER A 184 -10.03 12.15 -12.86
CA SER A 184 -10.57 11.28 -11.83
C SER A 184 -9.82 9.97 -11.77
N THR A 185 -9.78 9.37 -10.57
CA THR A 185 -9.32 8.00 -10.36
C THR A 185 -10.44 7.14 -9.81
N VAL A 186 -10.45 5.85 -10.13
CA VAL A 186 -11.42 4.86 -9.62
C VAL A 186 -10.64 3.66 -9.10
N TRP A 187 -11.01 3.19 -7.91
CA TRP A 187 -10.52 1.92 -7.39
C TRP A 187 -11.24 0.74 -8.04
N HIS A 188 -10.46 -0.27 -8.40
CA HIS A 188 -10.93 -1.55 -8.89
C HIS A 188 -10.45 -2.65 -7.94
N ASP A 189 -11.38 -3.33 -7.28
CA ASP A 189 -11.08 -4.57 -6.56
C ASP A 189 -10.78 -5.68 -7.58
N VAL A 190 -9.78 -6.51 -7.24
CA VAL A 190 -9.37 -7.69 -8.01
C VAL A 190 -9.63 -8.92 -7.15
N ASP A 191 -10.51 -9.81 -7.63
CA ASP A 191 -10.80 -11.11 -7.02
C ASP A 191 -10.59 -12.20 -8.07
N GLY A 192 -9.47 -12.93 -7.96
CA GLY A 192 -8.93 -13.74 -9.05
C GLY A 192 -8.68 -12.86 -10.28
N ALA A 193 -9.35 -13.14 -11.40
CA ALA A 193 -9.33 -12.26 -12.57
C ALA A 193 -10.57 -11.34 -12.69
N THR A 194 -11.46 -11.32 -11.70
CA THR A 194 -12.65 -10.46 -11.72
C THR A 194 -12.31 -9.04 -11.30
N LEU A 195 -12.66 -8.07 -12.15
CA LEU A 195 -12.55 -6.64 -11.84
C LEU A 195 -13.91 -6.07 -11.44
N SER A 196 -13.97 -5.43 -10.28
CA SER A 196 -15.16 -4.69 -9.85
C SER A 196 -14.80 -3.28 -9.39
N SER A 197 -15.69 -2.31 -9.59
CA SER A 197 -15.50 -0.91 -9.18
C SER A 197 -16.47 -0.58 -8.05
N PRO A 198 -16.13 -0.89 -6.79
CA PRO A 198 -17.04 -0.66 -5.67
C PRO A 198 -17.15 0.82 -5.29
N THR A 199 -16.20 1.65 -5.72
CA THR A 199 -16.15 3.09 -5.40
C THR A 199 -16.59 3.96 -6.57
N GLU A 200 -16.95 5.20 -6.24
CA GLU A 200 -17.21 6.24 -7.22
C GLU A 200 -15.88 6.87 -7.67
N PRO A 201 -15.84 7.53 -8.85
CA PRO A 201 -14.65 8.26 -9.26
C PRO A 201 -14.32 9.41 -8.30
N GLU A 202 -13.09 9.41 -7.81
CA GLU A 202 -12.51 10.46 -6.98
C GLU A 202 -11.89 11.53 -7.85
N GLU A 203 -11.95 12.78 -7.40
CA GLU A 203 -11.23 13.86 -8.09
C GLU A 203 -9.73 13.64 -7.93
N MET A 204 -8.97 13.86 -9.00
CA MET A 204 -7.52 13.84 -8.93
C MET A 204 -6.91 14.98 -9.73
N ASN A 205 -5.70 15.34 -9.37
CA ASN A 205 -4.85 16.17 -10.20
C ASN A 205 -3.47 15.52 -10.29
N VAL A 206 -3.00 15.24 -11.50
CA VAL A 206 -1.75 14.49 -11.73
C VAL A 206 -0.48 15.16 -11.22
N GLN A 207 -0.55 16.44 -10.80
CA GLN A 207 0.57 17.09 -10.11
C GLN A 207 0.69 16.68 -8.64
N TYR A 208 -0.39 16.14 -8.08
CA TYR A 208 -0.50 15.71 -6.69
C TYR A 208 -0.82 14.22 -6.67
N PRO A 209 0.20 13.35 -6.57
CA PRO A 209 -0.03 11.93 -6.52
C PRO A 209 -0.80 11.56 -5.25
N HIS A 210 -1.67 10.57 -5.38
CA HIS A 210 -2.47 10.06 -4.28
C HIS A 210 -1.62 9.18 -3.35
N PRO A 211 -1.71 9.36 -2.02
CA PRO A 211 -1.01 8.49 -1.09
C PRO A 211 -1.42 7.03 -1.30
N GLY A 212 -0.46 6.13 -1.43
CA GLY A 212 -0.74 4.70 -1.59
C GLY A 212 -0.84 4.21 -3.04
N HIS A 213 -0.75 5.10 -4.03
CA HIS A 213 -0.62 4.71 -5.43
C HIS A 213 0.84 4.36 -5.77
N LEU A 214 1.02 3.30 -6.55
CA LEU A 214 2.28 2.87 -7.13
C LEU A 214 2.20 2.97 -8.65
N ALA A 215 3.23 3.56 -9.25
CA ALA A 215 3.40 3.59 -10.69
C ALA A 215 3.69 2.17 -11.20
N ILE A 216 3.13 1.83 -12.37
CA ILE A 216 3.38 0.55 -13.04
C ILE A 216 4.52 0.73 -14.06
N ASP A 217 5.56 -0.08 -13.89
CA ASP A 217 6.72 -0.12 -14.77
C ASP A 217 6.52 -1.18 -15.86
N TRP A 218 5.91 -0.79 -16.97
CA TRP A 218 5.60 -1.68 -18.09
C TRP A 218 6.86 -2.25 -18.76
N GLN A 219 6.93 -3.58 -18.81
CA GLN A 219 8.03 -4.34 -19.41
C GLN A 219 7.64 -4.86 -20.80
N PRO A 220 8.52 -4.81 -21.81
CA PRO A 220 8.28 -5.49 -23.07
C PRO A 220 8.08 -6.99 -22.84
N THR A 221 7.13 -7.61 -23.53
CA THR A 221 6.86 -9.06 -23.38
C THR A 221 8.04 -9.97 -23.74
N GLN A 222 9.13 -9.47 -24.34
CA GLN A 222 10.34 -10.27 -24.56
C GLN A 222 11.34 -10.20 -23.40
N ASP A 223 11.20 -9.21 -22.51
CA ASP A 223 12.04 -9.09 -21.31
C ASP A 223 11.42 -9.89 -20.17
N ARG A 224 12.00 -11.05 -19.85
CA ARG A 224 11.49 -11.96 -18.81
C ARG A 224 12.06 -11.71 -17.42
N ALA A 225 12.94 -10.73 -17.25
CA ALA A 225 13.74 -10.62 -16.03
C ALA A 225 12.89 -10.53 -14.75
N ALA A 226 11.86 -9.69 -14.74
CA ALA A 226 10.97 -9.54 -13.57
C ALA A 226 10.15 -10.81 -13.32
N LEU A 227 9.65 -11.46 -14.38
CA LEU A 227 8.92 -12.73 -14.28
C LEU A 227 9.79 -13.84 -13.70
N ASP A 228 11.01 -13.99 -14.21
CA ASP A 228 11.94 -15.04 -13.78
C ASP A 228 12.42 -14.82 -12.34
N ALA A 229 12.52 -13.56 -11.91
CA ALA A 229 12.92 -13.19 -10.55
C ALA A 229 11.77 -13.23 -9.54
N GLY A 230 10.52 -13.21 -9.99
CA GLY A 230 9.36 -13.10 -9.11
C GLY A 230 9.13 -11.69 -8.57
N GLU A 231 9.65 -10.67 -9.25
CA GLU A 231 9.69 -9.29 -8.75
C GLU A 231 8.52 -8.46 -9.29
N LEU A 232 7.86 -7.71 -8.40
CA LEU A 232 6.83 -6.75 -8.79
C LEU A 232 7.45 -5.65 -9.67
N THR A 233 6.73 -5.24 -10.71
CA THR A 233 7.16 -4.17 -11.62
C THR A 233 6.40 -2.89 -11.31
N VAL A 234 6.53 -2.45 -10.07
CA VAL A 234 5.89 -1.24 -9.55
C VAL A 234 6.89 -0.40 -8.79
N SER A 235 6.67 0.91 -8.80
CA SER A 235 7.54 1.86 -8.13
C SER A 235 6.76 2.98 -7.46
N MET A 236 7.38 3.57 -6.43
CA MET A 236 6.87 4.82 -5.88
C MET A 236 6.93 5.91 -6.96
N PRO A 237 5.84 6.66 -7.20
CA PRO A 237 5.89 7.75 -8.16
C PRO A 237 6.94 8.80 -7.75
N GLU A 238 7.65 9.35 -8.72
CA GLU A 238 8.57 10.46 -8.47
C GLU A 238 7.77 11.73 -8.11
N VAL A 239 7.84 12.15 -6.85
CA VAL A 239 7.09 13.32 -6.36
C VAL A 239 8.02 14.47 -6.03
N ARG A 240 7.65 15.69 -6.45
CA ARG A 240 8.21 16.90 -5.83
C ARG A 240 7.57 17.10 -4.45
N GLY A 241 8.18 16.48 -3.46
CA GLY A 241 7.79 16.64 -2.06
C GLY A 241 8.36 17.90 -1.40
N PRO A 242 7.97 18.15 -0.14
CA PRO A 242 8.68 19.06 0.75
C PRO A 242 10.15 18.67 0.89
N ALA A 243 10.96 19.61 1.39
CA ALA A 243 12.38 19.33 1.61
C ALA A 243 12.53 18.17 2.61
N PRO A 244 13.44 17.20 2.34
CA PRO A 244 13.66 16.08 3.24
C PRO A 244 14.04 16.52 4.65
N VAL A 245 13.58 15.75 5.63
CA VAL A 245 13.89 15.98 7.05
C VAL A 245 14.75 14.81 7.53
N ASP A 246 15.88 15.12 8.17
CA ASP A 246 16.81 14.13 8.73
C ASP A 246 16.33 13.63 10.11
N GLU A 247 15.20 12.93 10.09
CA GLU A 247 14.56 12.30 11.26
C GLU A 247 14.11 10.88 10.87
N PRO A 248 13.92 9.96 11.84
CA PRO A 248 13.46 8.62 11.53
C PRO A 248 12.03 8.60 10.97
N ASP A 249 11.72 7.55 10.21
CA ASP A 249 10.39 7.34 9.67
C ASP A 249 9.33 7.22 10.78
N VAL A 250 8.19 7.82 10.51
CA VAL A 250 7.01 7.79 11.36
C VAL A 250 6.21 6.53 11.01
N VAL A 251 6.26 5.53 11.89
CA VAL A 251 5.43 4.33 11.79
C VAL A 251 4.14 4.55 12.56
N VAL A 252 2.99 4.29 11.95
CA VAL A 252 1.67 4.48 12.54
C VAL A 252 0.84 3.22 12.36
N GLU A 253 0.24 2.73 13.44
CA GLU A 253 -0.64 1.57 13.41
C GLU A 253 -1.99 1.94 13.99
N GLY A 254 -3.05 1.38 13.41
CA GLY A 254 -4.40 1.60 13.89
C GLY A 254 -5.42 0.74 13.16
N THR A 255 -6.69 1.00 13.45
CA THR A 255 -7.83 0.34 12.78
C THR A 255 -8.49 1.33 11.83
N VAL A 256 -8.77 0.92 10.60
CA VAL A 256 -9.49 1.76 9.64
C VAL A 256 -10.96 1.88 10.07
N VAL A 257 -11.46 3.10 10.18
CA VAL A 257 -12.84 3.41 10.58
C VAL A 257 -13.43 4.50 9.70
N ALA A 258 -14.73 4.43 9.43
CA ALA A 258 -15.49 5.56 8.91
C ALA A 258 -16.20 6.28 10.07
N LYS A 259 -16.14 7.62 10.08
CA LYS A 259 -16.87 8.46 11.03
C LYS A 259 -17.53 9.62 10.31
N THR A 260 -18.75 9.94 10.72
CA THR A 260 -19.43 11.14 10.25
C THR A 260 -18.87 12.40 10.92
N GLY A 261 -19.02 13.56 10.27
CA GLY A 261 -18.68 14.85 10.87
C GLY A 261 -19.35 15.09 12.22
N ALA A 262 -20.62 14.68 12.35
CA ALA A 262 -21.39 14.76 13.60
C ALA A 262 -20.84 13.88 14.74
N GLU A 263 -20.17 12.78 14.43
CA GLU A 263 -19.50 11.94 15.44
C GLU A 263 -18.14 12.51 15.86
N LEU A 264 -17.52 13.33 15.01
CA LEU A 264 -16.20 13.90 15.24
C LEU A 264 -16.25 15.22 16.01
N ILE A 265 -17.27 16.05 15.77
CA ILE A 265 -17.36 17.38 16.36
C ILE A 265 -18.81 17.86 16.49
N ASP A 266 -19.09 18.65 17.54
CA ASP A 266 -20.41 19.21 17.81
C ASP A 266 -20.92 20.16 16.71
N SER A 267 -20.01 20.84 16.01
CA SER A 267 -20.34 21.82 14.97
C SER A 267 -19.30 21.82 13.88
N MET A 268 -19.74 21.61 12.63
CA MET A 268 -18.88 21.59 11.45
C MET A 268 -18.25 22.98 11.22
N PRO A 269 -16.92 23.07 11.07
CA PRO A 269 -16.20 24.34 11.10
C PRO A 269 -16.49 25.27 9.91
N ASN A 270 -16.70 24.72 8.71
CA ASN A 270 -16.96 25.51 7.50
C ASN A 270 -18.41 25.33 6.99
N GLY A 271 -19.28 24.77 7.83
CA GLY A 271 -20.68 24.50 7.51
C GLY A 271 -20.88 23.33 6.56
N GLU A 272 -19.90 22.43 6.45
CA GLU A 272 -20.06 21.13 5.79
C GLU A 272 -21.26 20.36 6.37
N ASP A 273 -21.83 19.44 5.59
CA ASP A 273 -22.91 18.57 6.08
C ASP A 273 -22.36 17.69 7.22
N PRO A 274 -22.98 17.67 8.40
CA PRO A 274 -22.57 16.79 9.50
C PRO A 274 -22.63 15.30 9.15
N ALA A 275 -23.36 14.91 8.11
CA ALA A 275 -23.40 13.54 7.58
C ALA A 275 -22.21 13.20 6.67
N SER A 276 -21.32 14.16 6.36
CA SER A 276 -20.06 13.89 5.65
C SER A 276 -19.28 12.77 6.34
N GLU A 277 -18.77 11.82 5.57
CA GLU A 277 -18.01 10.68 6.09
C GLU A 277 -16.51 10.91 5.93
N TYR A 278 -15.74 10.52 6.93
CA TYR A 278 -14.29 10.62 6.95
C TYR A 278 -13.70 9.25 7.26
N LEU A 279 -12.82 8.80 6.38
CA LEU A 279 -12.10 7.53 6.51
C LEU A 279 -10.81 7.82 7.28
N LEU A 280 -10.63 7.11 8.38
CA LEU A 280 -9.61 7.40 9.38
C LEU A 280 -8.87 6.13 9.77
N LEU A 281 -7.57 6.25 10.02
CA LEU A 281 -6.84 5.27 10.82
C LEU A 281 -6.96 5.68 12.28
N GLN A 282 -7.80 4.99 13.04
CA GLN A 282 -7.92 5.18 14.48
C GLN A 282 -6.77 4.51 15.23
N LEU A 283 -5.99 5.30 15.95
CA LEU A 283 -4.85 4.81 16.72
C LEU A 283 -5.33 4.07 17.97
N ASP A 284 -4.53 3.11 18.45
CA ASP A 284 -4.82 2.38 19.70
C ASP A 284 -4.85 3.31 20.93
N ALA A 285 -4.05 4.38 20.88
CA ALA A 285 -4.04 5.47 21.84
C ALA A 285 -3.61 6.77 21.15
N PRO A 286 -4.02 7.95 21.66
CA PRO A 286 -3.50 9.22 21.18
C PRO A 286 -1.97 9.26 21.26
N ARG A 287 -1.32 9.79 20.22
CA ARG A 287 0.13 9.89 20.13
C ARG A 287 0.55 11.27 19.63
N GLU A 288 1.65 11.78 20.16
CA GLU A 288 2.27 13.00 19.67
C GLU A 288 2.93 12.76 18.29
N PHE A 289 2.70 13.69 17.37
CA PHE A 289 3.36 13.76 16.07
C PHE A 289 3.98 15.13 15.86
N THR A 290 5.04 15.18 15.06
CA THR A 290 5.74 16.42 14.71
C THR A 290 5.57 16.72 13.23
N ASP A 291 4.99 17.87 12.93
CA ASP A 291 4.95 18.49 11.60
C ASP A 291 6.14 19.45 11.51
N HIS A 292 7.10 19.13 10.63
CA HIS A 292 8.33 19.90 10.48
C HIS A 292 8.18 21.14 9.57
N HIS A 293 7.05 21.26 8.87
CA HIS A 293 6.80 22.29 7.88
C HIS A 293 5.56 23.16 8.21
N HIS A 294 4.97 23.00 9.38
CA HIS A 294 3.75 23.68 9.83
C HIS A 294 3.87 25.21 9.77
N ALA A 295 3.28 25.83 8.74
CA ALA A 295 3.39 27.26 8.47
C ALA A 295 4.85 27.79 8.50
N GLY A 296 5.81 26.97 8.08
CA GLY A 296 7.24 27.29 8.10
C GLY A 296 7.93 27.12 9.47
N SER A 297 7.33 26.36 10.38
CA SER A 297 7.87 26.07 11.71
C SER A 297 7.65 24.62 12.11
N VAL A 298 8.38 24.15 13.11
CA VAL A 298 8.17 22.82 13.70
C VAL A 298 7.04 22.90 14.72
N TYR A 299 6.06 22.01 14.61
CA TYR A 299 4.88 21.97 15.47
C TYR A 299 4.56 20.53 15.88
N SER A 300 4.43 20.29 17.18
CA SER A 300 4.03 18.97 17.71
C SER A 300 2.65 19.02 18.34
N ARG A 301 1.89 17.93 18.17
CA ARG A 301 0.55 17.78 18.74
C ARG A 301 0.16 16.30 18.82
N ASP A 302 -0.62 15.95 19.85
CA ASP A 302 -1.32 14.67 19.92
C ASP A 302 -2.40 14.54 18.83
N ALA A 303 -2.43 13.39 18.17
CA ALA A 303 -3.49 12.96 17.26
C ALA A 303 -4.04 11.61 17.69
N GLU A 304 -5.35 11.42 17.51
CA GLU A 304 -6.06 10.15 17.72
C GLU A 304 -6.33 9.42 16.41
N TYR A 305 -6.26 10.15 15.29
CA TYR A 305 -6.60 9.67 13.97
C TYR A 305 -5.55 10.15 12.95
N VAL A 306 -5.26 9.30 11.96
CA VAL A 306 -4.70 9.73 10.68
C VAL A 306 -5.84 9.78 9.67
N SER A 307 -5.87 10.82 8.85
CA SER A 307 -6.80 10.92 7.73
C SER A 307 -6.39 10.01 6.60
N LEU A 308 -7.33 9.19 6.12
CA LEU A 308 -7.10 8.30 4.99
C LEU A 308 -7.89 8.75 3.76
N GLY A 309 -9.12 9.22 3.95
CA GLY A 309 -10.01 9.62 2.86
C GLY A 309 -11.27 10.30 3.38
N ARG A 310 -12.19 10.66 2.47
CA ARG A 310 -13.45 11.32 2.81
C ARG A 310 -14.51 11.18 1.71
N ARG A 311 -15.76 11.25 2.15
CA ARG A 311 -16.93 11.66 1.38
C ARG A 311 -17.49 12.94 2.01
N GLU A 312 -16.91 14.08 1.67
CA GLU A 312 -17.28 15.35 2.28
C GLU A 312 -18.29 16.11 1.44
N ILE A 313 -19.41 16.49 2.05
CA ILE A 313 -20.41 17.36 1.44
C ILE A 313 -20.19 18.77 1.99
N SER A 314 -19.73 19.68 1.13
CA SER A 314 -19.51 21.08 1.49
C SER A 314 -20.83 21.81 1.84
N ALA A 315 -20.72 22.99 2.47
CA ALA A 315 -21.87 23.86 2.78
C ALA A 315 -22.76 24.23 1.58
N ARG A 316 -22.24 24.06 0.35
CA ARG A 316 -22.97 24.34 -0.90
C ARG A 316 -23.56 23.07 -1.53
N GLY A 317 -23.40 21.91 -0.91
CA GLY A 317 -23.85 20.61 -1.41
C GLY A 317 -22.93 19.98 -2.45
N ASN A 318 -21.73 20.51 -2.68
CA ASN A 318 -20.74 19.85 -3.54
C ASN A 318 -20.03 18.76 -2.74
N GLU A 319 -19.87 17.60 -3.35
CA GLU A 319 -19.12 16.47 -2.80
C GLU A 319 -17.63 16.59 -3.10
N ARG A 320 -16.81 16.09 -2.19
CA ARG A 320 -15.38 15.87 -2.34
C ARG A 320 -15.09 14.44 -1.93
N LEU A 321 -14.59 13.67 -2.89
CA LEU A 321 -14.31 12.26 -2.77
C LEU A 321 -12.80 12.06 -2.90
N ASP A 322 -12.21 11.33 -1.96
CA ASP A 322 -10.76 11.11 -1.85
C ASP A 322 -10.50 9.89 -0.96
N GLY A 323 -9.58 9.01 -1.36
CA GLY A 323 -9.15 7.85 -0.58
C GLY A 323 -10.27 6.83 -0.32
N LEU A 324 -11.14 6.55 -1.30
CA LEU A 324 -12.28 5.65 -1.11
C LEU A 324 -11.88 4.16 -1.09
N GLU A 325 -10.65 3.80 -1.47
CA GLU A 325 -10.12 2.45 -1.30
C GLU A 325 -10.15 2.00 0.16
N TRP A 326 -9.99 2.95 1.10
CA TRP A 326 -10.06 2.68 2.54
C TRP A 326 -11.44 2.25 3.03
N GLU A 327 -12.51 2.47 2.25
CA GLU A 327 -13.84 1.95 2.55
C GLU A 327 -13.85 0.41 2.59
N GLN A 328 -13.02 -0.22 1.75
CA GLN A 328 -12.90 -1.67 1.63
C GLN A 328 -12.08 -2.30 2.76
N LEU A 329 -11.53 -1.49 3.66
CA LEU A 329 -10.69 -1.90 4.77
C LEU A 329 -11.27 -1.54 6.14
N GLN A 330 -12.53 -1.08 6.21
CA GLN A 330 -13.15 -0.75 7.50
C GLN A 330 -13.10 -1.94 8.48
N GLY A 331 -12.55 -1.70 9.66
CA GLY A 331 -12.34 -2.70 10.70
C GLY A 331 -10.99 -3.43 10.62
N GLU A 332 -10.27 -3.32 9.51
CA GLU A 332 -8.93 -3.90 9.36
C GLU A 332 -7.87 -3.09 10.10
N ARG A 333 -6.83 -3.77 10.58
CA ARG A 333 -5.66 -3.12 11.15
C ARG A 333 -4.65 -2.84 10.04
N VAL A 334 -4.08 -1.64 10.07
CA VAL A 334 -3.14 -1.18 9.04
C VAL A 334 -1.94 -0.52 9.70
N ARG A 335 -0.76 -0.76 9.13
CA ARG A 335 0.48 -0.03 9.40
C ARG A 335 0.80 0.90 8.23
N LEU A 336 1.09 2.16 8.53
CA LEU A 336 1.63 3.13 7.61
C LEU A 336 3.06 3.48 8.01
N THR A 337 3.98 3.46 7.05
CA THR A 337 5.34 4.01 7.22
C THR A 337 5.42 5.30 6.42
N VAL A 338 5.81 6.40 7.07
CA VAL A 338 5.75 7.74 6.50
C VAL A 338 7.07 8.46 6.76
N ALA A 339 7.64 9.09 5.73
CA ALA A 339 8.79 9.97 5.94
C ALA A 339 8.35 11.23 6.70
N PRO A 340 9.15 11.74 7.65
CA PRO A 340 8.76 12.85 8.54
C PRO A 340 8.31 14.12 7.78
N GLU A 341 8.86 14.38 6.60
CA GLU A 341 8.48 15.53 5.76
C GLU A 341 7.06 15.43 5.17
N HIS A 342 6.46 14.24 5.11
CA HIS A 342 5.12 14.01 4.57
C HIS A 342 4.01 14.06 5.63
N VAL A 343 4.39 14.15 6.91
CA VAL A 343 3.49 14.29 8.04
C VAL A 343 3.15 15.77 8.24
N HIS A 344 1.86 16.11 8.31
CA HIS A 344 1.45 17.48 8.58
C HIS A 344 0.12 17.60 9.32
N PHE A 345 -0.08 18.75 9.97
CA PHE A 345 -1.37 19.16 10.49
C PHE A 345 -1.96 20.29 9.62
N PRO A 346 -3.27 20.27 9.33
CA PRO A 346 -3.89 21.34 8.57
C PRO A 346 -3.75 22.67 9.31
N THR A 347 -3.39 23.73 8.59
CA THR A 347 -3.33 25.11 9.12
C THR A 347 -4.68 25.81 9.09
N ASP A 348 -5.65 25.23 8.38
CA ASP A 348 -7.01 25.72 8.24
C ASP A 348 -7.99 24.95 9.15
N THR A 349 -9.26 25.32 9.07
CA THR A 349 -10.34 24.67 9.80
C THR A 349 -10.93 23.48 9.02
N SER A 350 -10.10 22.72 8.31
CA SER A 350 -10.56 21.55 7.54
C SER A 350 -10.93 20.37 8.43
N MET A 351 -11.86 19.56 7.93
CA MET A 351 -12.24 18.29 8.52
C MET A 351 -11.43 17.12 7.93
N PRO A 352 -11.27 16.02 8.69
CA PRO A 352 -11.51 15.87 10.13
C PRO A 352 -10.54 16.72 10.97
N THR A 353 -11.04 17.52 11.90
CA THR A 353 -10.22 18.44 12.70
C THR A 353 -9.30 17.70 13.67
N GLY A 354 -8.02 18.08 13.71
CA GLY A 354 -7.04 17.50 14.64
C GLY A 354 -6.49 16.13 14.25
N ALA A 355 -6.98 15.53 13.16
CA ALA A 355 -6.36 14.35 12.58
C ALA A 355 -5.02 14.71 11.92
N LEU A 356 -4.08 13.78 11.98
CA LEU A 356 -2.84 13.84 11.22
C LEU A 356 -3.15 13.70 9.73
N ARG A 357 -2.44 14.44 8.88
CA ARG A 357 -2.49 14.30 7.43
C ARG A 357 -1.16 13.71 6.94
N VAL A 358 -1.26 12.87 5.93
CA VAL A 358 -0.11 12.29 5.25
C VAL A 358 -0.26 12.55 3.76
N SER A 359 0.79 13.12 3.15
CA SER A 359 0.79 13.39 1.70
C SER A 359 1.40 12.28 0.86
N GLN A 360 2.15 11.36 1.47
CA GLN A 360 2.72 10.19 0.80
C GLN A 360 3.11 9.12 1.83
N TYR A 361 2.90 7.86 1.50
CA TYR A 361 3.39 6.72 2.27
C TYR A 361 4.70 6.20 1.68
N LYS A 362 5.63 5.75 2.53
CA LYS A 362 6.74 4.88 2.13
C LYS A 362 6.27 3.43 1.96
N SER A 363 5.37 2.99 2.84
CA SER A 363 4.64 1.73 2.71
C SER A 363 3.29 1.81 3.45
N ALA A 364 2.35 0.99 3.02
CA ALA A 364 1.08 0.74 3.70
C ALA A 364 0.83 -0.78 3.73
N GLU A 365 0.56 -1.34 4.90
CA GLU A 365 0.46 -2.79 5.11
C GLU A 365 -0.82 -3.11 5.90
N ILE A 366 -1.58 -4.10 5.46
CA ILE A 366 -2.66 -4.71 6.25
C ILE A 366 -2.03 -5.70 7.24
N LEU A 367 -2.46 -5.68 8.51
CA LEU A 367 -1.83 -6.39 9.63
C LEU A 367 -2.56 -7.65 10.09
#